data_AF-A0A6I2ZNS0-F1
#
_entry.id   AF-A0A6I2ZNS0-F1
#
_cell.length_a   1.000
_cell.length_b   1.000
_cell.length_c   1.000
_cell.angle_alpha   90.00
_cell.angle_beta   90.00
_cell.angle_gamma   90.00
#
_symmetry.space_group_name_H-M   'P 1'
#
loop_
_entity.id
_entity.type
_entity.pdbx_description
1 polymer ?
#
loop_
_entity_poly.entity_id
_entity_poly.type
_entity_poly.pdbx_seq_one_letter_code
_entity_poly.pdbx_strand_id
1 'polypeptide(L)'
;MTVDDPHRVVSSRVAGSPSNRTPGDLLFHPVALVALVLVILNDQVLKVRYPSAFSGKLSDFVGLIYFPLFVVATFEALRWMLRRRPWQLGPRSVIAVSVTVGIAFTLIKLWSPAADFYREHLGLLLWPAYALGDLLQGRGLPGVRVVGLVQDPTDLIALPTLLLTVWVAKRVMVDSSDPP
;
A
#
# COMPACT_ATOMS: atom_id res chain seq x y z
N MET A 1 -64.42 2.90 5.84
CA MET A 1 -64.04 3.40 4.50
C MET A 1 -63.13 4.57 4.75
N THR A 2 -61.84 4.28 4.92
CA THR A 2 -60.83 5.24 5.37
C THR A 2 -59.79 5.26 4.27
N VAL A 3 -59.56 6.47 3.76
CA VAL A 3 -58.85 6.79 2.53
C VAL A 3 -57.38 6.36 2.62
N ASP A 4 -56.94 5.61 1.61
CA ASP A 4 -55.54 5.25 1.33
C ASP A 4 -54.69 6.51 1.13
N ASP A 5 -53.55 6.56 1.81
CA ASP A 5 -52.51 7.59 1.65
C ASP A 5 -51.45 7.08 0.64
N PRO A 6 -51.33 7.66 -0.57
CA PRO A 6 -50.49 7.11 -1.64
C PRO A 6 -49.02 7.60 -1.63
N HIS A 7 -48.55 8.25 -0.57
CA HIS A 7 -47.22 8.88 -0.56
C HIS A 7 -46.34 8.46 0.62
N ARG A 8 -45.96 7.17 0.66
CA ARG A 8 -44.78 6.76 1.45
C ARG A 8 -44.03 5.60 0.80
N VAL A 9 -43.51 5.85 -0.41
CA VAL A 9 -42.30 5.13 -0.86
C VAL A 9 -41.14 5.68 -0.03
N VAL A 10 -41.04 5.18 1.20
CA VAL A 10 -39.82 5.28 1.99
C VAL A 10 -38.80 4.47 1.20
N SER A 11 -37.99 5.15 0.40
CA SER A 11 -36.72 4.63 -0.10
C SER A 11 -35.86 4.30 1.10
N SER A 12 -36.14 3.14 1.70
CA SER A 12 -35.21 2.47 2.59
C SER A 12 -33.94 2.34 1.77
N ARG A 13 -32.90 3.09 2.15
CA ARG A 13 -31.54 2.79 1.72
C ARG A 13 -31.35 1.35 2.16
N VAL A 14 -31.49 0.43 1.21
CA VAL A 14 -31.15 -0.97 1.38
C VAL A 14 -29.78 -0.93 2.04
N ALA A 15 -29.73 -1.43 3.28
CA ALA A 15 -28.51 -1.58 4.03
C ALA A 15 -27.51 -2.21 3.06
N GLY A 16 -26.40 -1.49 2.80
CA GLY A 16 -25.50 -1.79 1.70
C GLY A 16 -25.25 -3.29 1.63
N SER A 17 -25.54 -3.88 0.47
CA SER A 17 -25.21 -5.27 0.18
C SER A 17 -23.79 -5.54 0.69
N PRO A 18 -23.53 -6.64 1.42
CA PRO A 18 -22.18 -6.96 1.85
C PRO A 18 -21.31 -6.97 0.59
N SER A 19 -20.35 -6.05 0.54
CA SER A 19 -19.39 -5.97 -0.55
C SER A 19 -18.75 -7.33 -0.71
N ASN A 20 -18.81 -7.90 -1.92
CA ASN A 20 -18.39 -9.28 -2.21
C ASN A 20 -16.85 -9.45 -2.22
N ARG A 21 -16.17 -8.55 -1.50
CA ARG A 21 -14.74 -8.36 -1.43
C ARG A 21 -14.15 -9.18 -0.31
N THR A 22 -12.99 -9.77 -0.54
CA THR A 22 -12.19 -10.37 0.52
C THR A 22 -11.09 -9.42 0.98
N PRO A 23 -10.71 -9.45 2.28
CA PRO A 23 -9.56 -8.69 2.77
C PRO A 23 -8.33 -8.94 1.90
N GLY A 24 -7.74 -7.88 1.37
CA GLY A 24 -6.56 -7.98 0.50
C GLY A 24 -6.81 -8.09 -1.01
N ASP A 25 -8.06 -8.05 -1.49
CA ASP A 25 -8.37 -8.03 -2.94
C ASP A 25 -7.64 -6.91 -3.70
N LEU A 26 -7.36 -5.80 -3.02
CA LEU A 26 -6.58 -4.69 -3.56
C LEU A 26 -5.20 -5.11 -4.10
N LEU A 27 -4.57 -6.12 -3.48
CA LEU A 27 -3.25 -6.60 -3.86
C LEU A 27 -3.27 -7.52 -5.09
N PHE A 28 -4.40 -8.16 -5.37
CA PHE A 28 -4.56 -9.05 -6.52
C PHE A 28 -4.95 -8.32 -7.80
N HIS A 29 -5.16 -7.01 -7.74
CA HIS A 29 -5.38 -6.23 -8.94
C HIS A 29 -4.15 -6.30 -9.87
N PRO A 30 -4.32 -6.47 -11.20
CA PRO A 30 -3.20 -6.63 -12.13
C PRO A 30 -2.14 -5.54 -12.01
N VAL A 31 -2.55 -4.28 -11.80
CA VAL A 31 -1.60 -3.15 -11.61
C VAL A 31 -0.79 -3.31 -10.32
N ALA A 32 -1.37 -3.80 -9.23
CA ALA A 32 -0.67 -4.02 -7.98
C ALA A 32 0.32 -5.19 -8.10
N LEU A 33 -0.06 -6.26 -8.80
CA LEU A 33 0.83 -7.40 -9.08
C LEU A 33 1.99 -7.00 -10.00
N VAL A 34 1.71 -6.26 -11.08
CA VAL A 34 2.76 -5.74 -11.97
C VAL A 34 3.70 -4.82 -11.18
N ALA A 35 3.16 -3.94 -10.33
CA ALA A 35 3.98 -3.11 -9.46
C ALA A 35 4.87 -3.96 -8.53
N LEU A 36 4.31 -4.95 -7.83
CA LEU A 36 5.08 -5.83 -6.96
C LEU A 36 6.21 -6.55 -7.72
N VAL A 37 5.90 -7.14 -8.87
CA VAL A 37 6.89 -7.84 -9.70
C VAL A 37 7.97 -6.88 -10.19
N LEU A 38 7.60 -5.68 -10.64
CA LEU A 38 8.57 -4.67 -11.08
C LEU A 38 9.48 -4.23 -9.94
N VAL A 39 8.96 -4.03 -8.72
CA VAL A 39 9.78 -3.64 -7.56
C VAL A 39 10.78 -4.75 -7.22
N ILE A 40 10.34 -6.01 -7.22
CA ILE A 40 11.21 -7.16 -6.91
C ILE A 40 12.29 -7.31 -7.99
N LEU A 41 11.91 -7.29 -9.27
CA LEU A 41 12.87 -7.43 -10.36
C LEU A 41 13.86 -6.26 -10.42
N ASN A 42 13.37 -5.03 -10.20
CA ASN A 42 14.21 -3.84 -10.16
C ASN A 42 15.25 -3.94 -9.04
N ASP A 43 14.82 -4.33 -7.84
CA ASP A 43 15.69 -4.31 -6.68
C ASP A 43 16.66 -5.49 -6.62
N GLN A 44 16.23 -6.67 -7.08
CA GLN A 44 17.06 -7.88 -7.05
C GLN A 44 18.00 -7.99 -8.24
N VAL A 45 17.61 -7.48 -9.42
CA VAL A 45 18.38 -7.66 -10.66
C VAL A 45 18.95 -6.35 -11.15
N LEU A 46 18.11 -5.34 -11.31
CA LEU A 46 18.48 -4.11 -12.01
C LEU A 46 19.47 -3.28 -11.18
N LYS A 47 19.20 -3.07 -9.89
CA LYS A 47 20.11 -2.36 -8.99
C LYS A 47 21.45 -3.09 -8.80
N VAL A 48 21.46 -4.43 -8.86
CA VAL A 48 22.68 -5.24 -8.73
C VAL A 48 23.54 -5.18 -9.99
N ARG A 49 22.93 -5.24 -11.18
CA ARG A 49 23.65 -5.28 -12.46
C ARG A 49 23.94 -3.90 -13.05
N TYR A 50 23.04 -2.93 -12.84
CA TYR A 50 23.10 -1.59 -13.46
C TYR A 50 22.68 -0.50 -12.46
N PRO A 51 23.56 -0.13 -11.50
CA PRO A 51 23.29 0.94 -10.55
C PRO A 51 23.08 2.27 -11.29
N SER A 52 21.85 2.77 -11.30
CA SER A 52 21.50 3.98 -12.05
C SER A 52 20.40 4.78 -11.35
N ALA A 53 20.40 6.11 -11.57
CA ALA A 53 19.34 6.99 -11.06
C ALA A 53 17.95 6.59 -11.58
N PHE A 54 17.87 6.02 -12.79
CA PHE A 54 16.62 5.51 -13.35
C PHE A 54 16.04 4.34 -12.55
N SER A 55 16.88 3.37 -12.14
CA SER A 55 16.44 2.24 -11.30
C SER A 55 15.96 2.67 -9.90
N GLY A 56 16.52 3.76 -9.36
CA GLY A 56 16.06 4.37 -8.11
C GLY A 56 14.66 4.94 -8.27
N LYS A 57 14.45 5.76 -9.31
CA LYS A 57 13.15 6.38 -9.60
C LYS A 57 12.07 5.35 -9.87
N LEU A 58 12.35 4.33 -10.69
CA LEU A 58 11.38 3.27 -10.98
C LEU A 58 10.86 2.61 -9.69
N SER A 59 11.75 2.39 -8.72
CA SER A 59 11.38 1.88 -7.40
C SER A 59 10.42 2.81 -6.66
N ASP A 60 10.63 4.14 -6.75
CA ASP A 60 9.75 5.13 -6.12
C ASP A 60 8.37 5.16 -6.79
N PHE A 61 8.30 5.18 -8.13
CA PHE A 61 7.03 5.13 -8.87
C PHE A 61 6.21 3.89 -8.49
N VAL A 62 6.86 2.73 -8.55
CA VAL A 62 6.22 1.44 -8.30
C VAL A 62 5.88 1.27 -6.81
N GLY A 63 6.76 1.73 -5.93
CA GLY A 63 6.55 1.73 -4.48
C GLY A 63 5.35 2.57 -4.07
N LEU A 64 5.17 3.77 -4.64
CA LEU A 64 4.01 4.61 -4.37
C LEU A 64 2.69 4.05 -4.93
N ILE A 65 2.76 3.18 -5.94
CA ILE A 65 1.59 2.40 -6.41
C ILE A 65 1.24 1.30 -5.40
N TYR A 66 2.22 0.47 -5.03
CA TYR A 66 1.98 -0.74 -4.27
C TYR A 66 1.82 -0.49 -2.76
N PHE A 67 2.65 0.36 -2.16
CA PHE A 67 2.78 0.49 -0.71
C PHE A 67 1.48 0.93 -0.02
N PRO A 68 0.72 1.94 -0.50
CA PRO A 68 -0.54 2.29 0.13
C PRO A 68 -1.58 1.16 0.09
N LEU A 69 -1.63 0.39 -1.01
CA LEU A 69 -2.52 -0.78 -1.14
C LEU A 69 -2.12 -1.87 -0.14
N PHE A 70 -0.82 -2.11 -0.01
CA PHE A 70 -0.26 -3.06 0.94
C PHE A 70 -0.58 -2.69 2.39
N VAL A 71 -0.45 -1.43 2.76
CA VAL A 71 -0.80 -0.95 4.11
C VAL A 71 -2.28 -1.21 4.39
N VAL A 72 -3.17 -0.82 3.47
CA VAL A 72 -4.63 -1.04 3.62
C VAL A 72 -4.96 -2.53 3.75
N ALA A 73 -4.44 -3.36 2.85
CA ALA A 73 -4.64 -4.81 2.86
C ALA A 73 -4.12 -5.46 4.16
N THR A 74 -2.96 -5.02 4.64
CA THR A 74 -2.38 -5.51 5.91
C THR A 74 -3.26 -5.15 7.10
N PHE A 75 -3.80 -3.92 7.14
CA PHE A 75 -4.73 -3.52 8.19
C PHE A 75 -6.04 -4.31 8.16
N GLU A 76 -6.59 -4.58 6.97
CA GLU A 76 -7.77 -5.44 6.81
C GLU A 76 -7.50 -6.87 7.30
N ALA A 77 -6.39 -7.46 6.88
CA ALA A 77 -5.98 -8.82 7.28
C ALA A 77 -5.72 -8.94 8.78
N LEU A 78 -4.97 -8.00 9.38
CA LEU A 78 -4.68 -7.99 10.81
C LEU A 78 -5.95 -7.85 11.64
N ARG A 79 -6.88 -7.00 11.21
CA ARG A 79 -8.16 -6.81 11.91
C ARG A 79 -9.06 -8.04 11.78
N TRP A 80 -9.09 -8.67 10.60
CA TRP A 80 -9.77 -9.94 10.41
C TRP A 80 -9.20 -11.02 11.34
N MET A 81 -7.87 -11.12 11.45
CA MET A 81 -7.21 -12.07 12.35
C MET A 81 -7.54 -11.81 13.83
N LEU A 82 -7.47 -10.55 14.28
CA LEU A 82 -7.65 -10.19 15.69
C LEU A 82 -9.12 -10.17 16.15
N ARG A 83 -10.04 -9.71 15.29
CA ARG A 83 -11.44 -9.45 15.68
C ARG A 83 -12.45 -10.33 14.97
N ARG A 84 -12.02 -11.16 14.00
CA ARG A 84 -12.85 -12.01 13.13
C ARG A 84 -14.05 -11.27 12.53
N ARG A 85 -13.93 -9.95 12.35
CA ARG A 85 -14.97 -9.12 11.75
C ARG A 85 -14.58 -8.77 10.32
N PRO A 86 -15.43 -9.03 9.32
CA PRO A 86 -15.21 -8.58 7.95
C PRO A 86 -15.50 -7.09 7.88
N TRP A 87 -14.53 -6.27 8.29
CA TRP A 87 -14.58 -4.82 8.11
C TRP A 87 -13.62 -4.44 6.99
N GLN A 88 -14.18 -3.99 5.87
CA GLN A 88 -13.41 -3.51 4.72
C GLN A 88 -13.19 -2.01 4.86
N LEU A 89 -11.97 -1.56 4.55
CA LEU A 89 -11.63 -0.15 4.56
C LEU A 89 -12.20 0.50 3.28
N GLY A 90 -12.95 1.58 3.46
CA GLY A 90 -13.56 2.28 2.33
C GLY A 90 -12.56 3.08 1.49
N PRO A 91 -13.01 3.67 0.36
CA PRO A 91 -12.15 4.47 -0.52
C PRO A 91 -11.43 5.62 0.21
N ARG A 92 -12.08 6.20 1.22
CA ARG A 92 -11.52 7.28 2.05
C ARG A 92 -10.26 6.85 2.79
N SER A 93 -10.19 5.59 3.24
CA SER A 93 -9.03 5.05 3.94
C SER A 93 -7.84 4.91 3.00
N VAL A 94 -8.05 4.49 1.75
CA VAL A 94 -6.98 4.42 0.74
C VAL A 94 -6.46 5.82 0.42
N ILE A 95 -7.35 6.81 0.27
CA ILE A 95 -6.95 8.21 0.07
C ILE A 95 -6.13 8.71 1.26
N ALA A 96 -6.60 8.49 2.48
CA ALA A 96 -5.89 8.91 3.70
C ALA A 96 -4.49 8.27 3.77
N VAL A 97 -4.39 6.96 3.58
CA VAL A 97 -3.11 6.24 3.55
C VAL A 97 -2.22 6.77 2.43
N SER A 98 -2.75 7.01 1.23
CA SER A 98 -1.98 7.54 0.10
C SER A 98 -1.42 8.94 0.37
N VAL A 99 -2.23 9.82 0.99
CA VAL A 99 -1.77 11.16 1.42
C VAL A 99 -0.71 11.04 2.50
N THR A 100 -0.91 10.19 3.52
CA THR A 100 0.08 9.96 4.57
C THR A 100 1.40 9.45 4.00
N VAL A 101 1.35 8.50 3.07
CA VAL A 101 2.52 7.98 2.35
C VAL A 101 3.20 9.07 1.54
N GLY A 102 2.45 9.89 0.80
CA GLY A 102 3.01 11.00 0.02
C GLY A 102 3.70 12.06 0.88
N ILE A 103 3.10 12.42 2.03
CA ILE A 103 3.72 13.33 3.01
C ILE A 103 5.00 12.73 3.57
N ALA A 104 4.95 11.47 4.03
CA ALA A 104 6.12 10.78 4.58
C ALA A 104 7.25 10.69 3.55
N PHE A 105 6.92 10.29 2.32
CA PHE A 105 7.87 10.23 1.21
C PHE A 105 8.53 11.59 0.94
N THR A 106 7.73 12.66 0.89
CA THR A 106 8.22 14.03 0.67
C THR A 106 9.16 14.47 1.80
N LEU A 107 8.78 14.22 3.06
CA LEU A 107 9.61 14.53 4.22
C LEU A 107 10.95 13.78 4.18
N ILE A 108 10.92 12.48 3.88
CA ILE A 108 12.12 11.64 3.79
C ILE A 108 13.05 12.14 2.66
N LYS A 109 12.50 12.53 1.50
CA LYS A 109 13.30 13.00 0.36
C LYS A 109 13.87 14.41 0.53
N LEU A 110 13.22 15.28 1.29
CA LEU A 110 13.62 16.70 1.42
C LEU A 110 14.29 17.08 2.75
N TRP A 111 14.04 16.33 3.83
CA TRP A 111 14.43 16.75 5.18
C TRP A 111 15.33 15.69 5.85
N SER A 112 16.60 16.05 6.09
CA SER A 112 17.62 15.13 6.63
C SER A 112 17.20 14.44 7.94
N PRO A 113 16.60 15.13 8.94
CA PRO A 113 16.12 14.46 10.16
C PRO A 113 15.09 13.36 9.89
N ALA A 114 14.17 13.56 8.94
CA ALA A 114 13.21 12.52 8.56
C ALA A 114 13.88 11.37 7.82
N ALA A 115 14.87 11.67 6.97
CA ALA A 115 15.65 10.65 6.28
C ALA A 115 16.46 9.79 7.26
N ASP A 116 17.12 10.40 8.24
CA ASP A 116 17.91 9.69 9.25
C ASP A 116 17.01 8.85 10.16
N PHE A 117 15.90 9.42 10.61
CA PHE A 117 14.86 8.68 11.35
C PHE A 117 14.40 7.45 10.57
N TYR A 118 14.12 7.60 9.26
CA TYR A 118 13.75 6.50 8.39
C TYR A 118 14.85 5.44 8.26
N ARG A 119 16.11 5.84 8.05
CA ARG A 119 17.26 4.93 7.88
C ARG A 119 17.48 4.05 9.12
N GLU A 120 17.35 4.64 10.31
CA GLU A 120 17.55 3.95 11.59
C GLU A 120 16.39 3.01 11.92
N HIS A 121 15.15 3.52 11.87
CA HIS A 121 13.98 2.76 12.31
C HIS A 121 13.58 1.67 11.33
N LEU A 122 13.74 1.92 10.03
CA LEU A 122 13.45 0.89 9.03
C LEU A 122 14.47 -0.25 9.10
N GLY A 123 15.75 0.06 9.37
CA GLY A 123 16.77 -0.95 9.60
C GLY A 123 16.41 -1.89 10.76
N LEU A 124 15.89 -1.32 11.86
CA LEU A 124 15.39 -2.09 13.00
C LEU A 124 14.15 -2.92 12.65
N LEU A 125 13.18 -2.33 11.94
CA LEU A 125 11.95 -3.02 11.57
C LEU A 125 12.21 -4.22 10.64
N LEU A 126 13.15 -4.09 9.72
CA LEU A 126 13.51 -5.15 8.77
C LEU A 126 14.54 -6.15 9.33
N TRP A 127 15.23 -5.81 10.43
CA TRP A 127 16.27 -6.65 11.01
C TRP A 127 15.82 -8.10 11.30
N PRO A 128 14.63 -8.37 11.88
CA PRO A 128 14.20 -9.75 12.14
C PRO A 128 14.10 -10.59 10.86
N ALA A 129 13.62 -10.00 9.76
CA ALA A 129 13.51 -10.69 8.47
C ALA A 129 14.89 -10.99 7.88
N TYR A 130 15.84 -10.04 7.97
CA TYR A 130 17.22 -10.26 7.53
C TYR A 130 17.96 -11.27 8.40
N ALA A 131 17.78 -11.21 9.72
CA ALA A 131 18.40 -12.14 10.67
C ALA A 131 17.93 -13.57 10.44
N LEU A 132 16.63 -13.77 10.19
CA LEU A 132 16.10 -15.08 9.81
C LEU A 132 16.70 -15.59 8.50
N GLY A 133 16.81 -14.72 7.49
CA GLY A 133 17.42 -15.07 6.20
C GLY A 133 18.89 -15.48 6.32
N ASP A 134 19.69 -14.71 7.07
CA ASP A 134 21.12 -15.01 7.29
C ASP A 134 21.30 -16.28 8.16
N LEU A 135 20.41 -16.52 9.13
CA LEU A 135 20.42 -17.74 9.95
C LEU A 135 20.12 -18.98 9.10
N LEU A 136 19.10 -18.92 8.23
CA LEU A 136 18.75 -20.01 7.30
C LEU A 136 19.87 -20.30 6.29
N GLN A 137 20.72 -19.30 5.99
CA GLN A 137 21.87 -19.43 5.11
C GLN A 137 23.18 -19.76 5.86
N GLY A 138 23.12 -20.00 7.18
CA GLY A 138 24.29 -20.37 8.00
C GLY A 138 25.29 -19.23 8.22
N ARG A 139 24.90 -17.96 8.02
CA ARG A 139 25.79 -16.79 8.13
C ARG A 139 25.85 -16.15 9.52
N GLY A 140 25.09 -16.69 10.48
CA GLY A 140 25.00 -16.16 11.85
C GLY A 140 24.04 -14.98 12.00
N LEU A 141 24.00 -14.36 13.18
CA LEU A 141 23.14 -13.20 13.45
C LEU A 141 23.82 -11.91 12.92
N PRO A 142 23.22 -11.21 11.94
CA PRO A 142 23.76 -9.96 11.43
C PRO A 142 23.55 -8.82 12.43
N GLY A 143 24.45 -7.82 12.42
CA GLY A 143 24.19 -6.53 13.05
C GLY A 143 23.02 -5.80 12.38
N VAL A 144 22.43 -4.83 13.09
CA VAL A 144 21.38 -3.96 12.52
C VAL A 144 21.96 -3.19 11.33
N ARG A 145 21.37 -3.40 10.14
CA ARG A 145 21.83 -2.74 8.90
C ARG A 145 21.06 -1.44 8.72
N VAL A 146 21.79 -0.36 8.48
CA VAL A 146 21.19 0.94 8.11
C VAL A 146 20.72 0.85 6.65
N VAL A 147 19.50 1.30 6.38
CA VAL A 147 18.97 1.31 5.02
C VAL A 147 19.64 2.43 4.21
N GLY A 148 20.23 2.10 3.07
CA GLY A 148 20.76 3.09 2.14
C GLY A 148 19.63 3.91 1.54
N LEU A 149 19.64 5.22 1.77
CA LEU A 149 18.70 6.18 1.20
C LEU A 149 19.50 7.32 0.58
N VAL A 150 19.21 7.66 -0.67
CA VAL A 150 19.72 8.87 -1.32
C VAL A 150 18.57 9.87 -1.35
N GLN A 151 18.83 11.09 -0.88
CA GLN A 151 17.87 12.18 -0.95
C GLN A 151 18.03 12.87 -2.31
N ASP A 152 17.02 12.72 -3.17
CA ASP A 152 16.94 13.38 -4.47
C ASP A 152 15.54 14.04 -4.60
N PRO A 153 15.45 15.39 -4.59
CA PRO A 153 14.19 16.10 -4.76
C PRO A 153 13.46 15.78 -6.06
N THR A 154 14.16 15.31 -7.09
CA THR A 154 13.54 14.94 -8.37
C THR A 154 12.68 13.68 -8.26
N ASP A 155 12.80 12.92 -7.17
CA ASP A 155 11.95 11.76 -6.89
C ASP A 155 10.51 12.16 -6.56
N LEU A 156 10.24 13.44 -6.25
CA LEU A 156 8.88 13.94 -6.06
C LEU A 156 8.03 13.86 -7.33
N ILE A 157 8.65 13.69 -8.50
CA ILE A 157 7.96 13.40 -9.76
C ILE A 157 7.20 12.06 -9.69
N ALA A 158 7.52 11.19 -8.72
CA ALA A 158 6.78 9.96 -8.47
C ALA A 158 5.43 10.17 -7.75
N LEU A 159 5.23 11.28 -7.03
CA LEU A 159 4.01 11.54 -6.23
C LEU A 159 2.68 11.42 -7.01
N PRO A 160 2.56 11.86 -8.27
CA PRO A 160 1.34 11.69 -9.06
C PRO A 160 0.89 10.24 -9.22
N THR A 161 1.77 9.25 -9.05
CA THR A 161 1.38 7.83 -9.06
C THR A 161 0.40 7.45 -7.96
N LEU A 162 0.35 8.20 -6.86
CA LEU A 162 -0.65 7.99 -5.81
C LEU A 162 -2.08 8.17 -6.34
N LEU A 163 -2.27 8.96 -7.39
CA LEU A 163 -3.56 9.06 -8.08
C LEU A 163 -3.93 7.74 -8.77
N LEU A 164 -2.96 7.06 -9.37
CA LEU A 164 -3.15 5.72 -9.94
C LEU A 164 -3.49 4.71 -8.83
N THR A 165 -2.84 4.79 -7.67
CA THR A 165 -3.15 3.96 -6.50
C THR A 165 -4.60 4.11 -6.06
N VAL A 166 -5.06 5.35 -5.91
CA VAL A 166 -6.45 5.66 -5.55
C VAL A 166 -7.43 5.20 -6.63
N TRP A 167 -7.06 5.35 -7.92
CA TRP A 167 -7.88 4.88 -9.04
C TRP A 167 -8.02 3.35 -9.04
N VAL A 168 -6.93 2.60 -8.87
CA VAL A 168 -6.94 1.13 -8.75
C VAL A 168 -7.87 0.70 -7.62
N ALA A 169 -7.73 1.33 -6.44
CA ALA A 169 -8.58 0.97 -5.31
C ALA A 169 -10.06 1.24 -5.57
N LYS A 170 -10.39 2.38 -6.20
CA LYS A 170 -11.78 2.69 -6.58
C LYS A 170 -12.35 1.67 -7.55
N ARG A 171 -11.59 1.24 -8.57
CA ARG A 171 -12.03 0.23 -9.55
C ARG A 171 -12.43 -1.06 -8.85
N VAL A 172 -11.51 -1.62 -8.07
CA VAL A 172 -11.78 -2.88 -7.38
C VAL A 172 -12.91 -2.72 -6.35
N MET A 173 -13.15 -1.52 -5.79
CA MET A 173 -14.28 -1.29 -4.85
C MET A 173 -15.63 -1.19 -5.56
N VAL A 174 -15.67 -0.64 -6.77
CA VAL A 174 -16.90 -0.56 -7.60
C VAL A 174 -17.27 -1.95 -8.11
N ASP A 175 -16.30 -2.71 -8.63
CA ASP A 175 -16.54 -4.05 -9.18
C ASP A 175 -17.08 -5.04 -8.13
N SER A 176 -16.84 -4.77 -6.85
CA SER A 176 -17.35 -5.59 -5.73
C SER A 176 -18.74 -5.20 -5.24
N SER A 177 -19.29 -4.10 -5.78
CA SER A 177 -20.65 -3.63 -5.48
C SER A 177 -21.67 -3.99 -6.56
N ASP A 178 -21.23 -4.44 -7.73
CA ASP A 178 -22.12 -4.97 -8.76
C ASP A 178 -22.53 -6.42 -8.42
N PRO A 179 -23.83 -6.77 -8.48
CA PRO A 179 -24.28 -8.15 -8.31
C PRO A 179 -23.81 -9.02 -9.50
N PRO A 180 -23.51 -10.31 -9.25
CA PRO A 180 -23.12 -11.27 -10.30
C PRO A 180 -24.24 -11.55 -11.32
#